data_AF-A0A8T1QNY0-F1
#
_entry.id   AF-A0A8T1QNY0-F1
#
_cell.length_a   1.000
_cell.length_b   1.000
_cell.length_c   1.000
_cell.angle_alpha   90.00
_cell.angle_beta   90.00
_cell.angle_gamma   90.00
#
_symmetry.space_group_name_H-M   'P 1'
#
loop_
_entity.id
_entity.type
_entity.pdbx_description
1 polymer ?
#
loop_
_entity_poly.entity_id
_entity_poly.type
_entity_poly.pdbx_seq_one_letter_code
_entity_poly.pdbx_strand_id
1 'polypeptide(L)'
;MGSTALIIGNPDLLTIPGVGPRNLIKLVEKGIGGVAELKKLYRDKFFGKSSQKMVEFLQSCVGIIHKNHAESITTYIKESVDEELKEDSSNSDVKQVQKKRITFCVEGNISVGKTTFLQRIANETLELRDLVEIVPEPIDKWQDVGPDHFNILDAFYAEPQRYAYTFQNYVFVTRVMQERESSGGIKPLRLMERSVFSDRMVFVRAVHEANWMNEMEISIYDSWFDPVVSCLPGLIPDGFIYLRASPDTCHKRMQLRKRTEEGGVSLEYLHDLHEKHESWLFPFQSGNHGVLSVSKLPLHMDSTLHPDIRDRVFYLEGDHMHSSIQRVPALILDCEPNIDFSRDIEAKRQYARQVAEFFEFVKKKKEVPSLEAGEGDTSCRPQVLLPQNGELWVPDGKHFPESALKSLDFSRAMSFMSG
;
A
#
# COMPACT_ATOMS: atom_id res chain seq x y z
N MET A 1 9.54 -21.60 57.82
CA MET A 1 10.17 -21.77 56.50
C MET A 1 9.27 -21.10 55.47
N GLY A 2 9.81 -20.09 54.78
CA GLY A 2 9.42 -19.61 53.45
C GLY A 2 7.96 -19.22 53.19
N SER A 3 7.56 -18.01 53.61
CA SER A 3 6.43 -17.32 52.96
C SER A 3 6.93 -16.73 51.64
N THR A 4 6.48 -17.29 50.52
CA THR A 4 6.77 -16.80 49.16
C THR A 4 6.04 -15.48 48.96
N ALA A 5 6.76 -14.37 49.13
CA ALA A 5 6.25 -13.07 48.73
C ALA A 5 6.04 -13.08 47.21
N LEU A 6 4.79 -12.96 46.76
CA LEU A 6 4.44 -12.67 45.37
C LEU A 6 5.09 -11.34 45.02
N ILE A 7 6.20 -11.38 44.29
CA ILE A 7 6.80 -10.15 43.75
C ILE A 7 5.88 -9.70 42.64
N ILE A 8 5.09 -8.65 42.92
CA ILE A 8 4.22 -8.00 41.96
C ILE A 8 5.15 -7.23 41.00
N GLY A 9 5.60 -7.92 39.95
CA GLY A 9 6.18 -7.28 38.78
C GLY A 9 5.09 -6.51 38.03
N ASN A 10 5.44 -5.37 37.44
CA ASN A 10 4.52 -4.62 36.60
C ASN A 10 4.18 -5.49 35.36
N PRO A 11 2.90 -5.65 34.97
CA PRO A 11 2.52 -6.45 33.79
C PRO A 11 3.07 -5.89 32.47
N ASP A 12 3.62 -4.67 32.47
CA ASP A 12 4.20 -4.02 31.30
C ASP A 12 5.31 -4.84 30.64
N LEU A 13 6.13 -5.59 31.40
CA LEU A 13 7.20 -6.42 30.86
C LEU A 13 6.69 -7.58 29.99
N LEU A 14 5.45 -8.05 30.18
CA LEU A 14 4.84 -9.09 29.34
C LEU A 14 4.49 -8.59 27.94
N THR A 15 4.50 -7.27 27.71
CA THR A 15 4.33 -6.69 26.37
C THR A 15 5.57 -6.88 25.48
N ILE A 16 6.72 -7.21 26.07
CA ILE A 16 7.98 -7.39 25.34
C ILE A 16 8.02 -8.78 24.68
N PRO A 17 8.23 -8.87 23.35
CA PRO A 17 8.45 -10.14 22.67
C PRO A 17 9.63 -10.90 23.30
N GLY A 18 9.38 -12.15 23.72
CA GLY A 18 10.36 -12.99 24.40
C GLY A 18 10.30 -12.96 25.94
N VAL A 19 9.47 -12.10 26.55
CA VAL A 19 9.20 -12.11 28.00
C VAL A 19 7.91 -12.88 28.28
N GLY A 20 8.04 -14.19 28.48
CA GLY A 20 6.97 -15.00 29.08
C GLY A 20 7.01 -14.96 30.62
N PRO A 21 6.05 -15.59 31.31
CA PRO A 21 5.95 -15.59 32.78
C PRO A 21 7.24 -16.01 33.50
N ARG A 22 7.99 -16.98 32.93
CA ARG A 22 9.27 -17.43 33.49
C ARG A 22 10.40 -16.42 33.35
N ASN A 23 10.45 -15.69 32.24
CA ASN A 23 11.47 -14.66 32.01
C ASN A 23 11.13 -13.37 32.78
N LEU A 24 9.84 -13.09 32.98
CA LEU A 24 9.37 -12.02 33.86
C LEU A 24 9.90 -12.20 35.28
N ILE A 25 9.72 -13.38 35.89
CA ILE A 25 10.21 -13.67 37.24
C ILE A 25 11.72 -13.42 37.34
N LYS A 26 12.50 -13.89 36.35
CA LYS A 26 13.96 -13.72 36.32
C LYS A 26 14.40 -12.25 36.21
N LEU A 27 13.70 -11.45 35.41
CA LEU A 27 13.96 -10.02 35.29
C LEU A 27 13.68 -9.32 36.63
N VAL A 28 12.54 -9.64 37.25
CA VAL A 28 12.12 -9.08 38.53
C VAL A 28 13.07 -9.47 39.67
N GLU A 29 13.52 -10.73 39.73
CA GLU A 29 14.53 -11.21 40.70
C GLU A 29 15.87 -10.46 40.59
N LYS A 30 16.16 -9.89 39.42
CA LYS A 30 17.37 -9.08 39.16
C LYS A 30 17.12 -7.58 39.31
N GLY A 31 15.99 -7.19 39.89
CA GLY A 31 15.63 -5.80 40.14
C GLY A 31 15.18 -5.05 38.90
N ILE A 32 14.64 -5.75 37.90
CA ILE A 32 14.02 -5.17 36.70
C ILE A 32 12.53 -5.47 36.77
N GLY A 33 11.80 -4.60 37.46
CA GLY A 33 10.37 -4.68 37.74
C GLY A 33 9.47 -4.10 36.65
N GLY A 34 10.02 -3.39 35.66
CA GLY A 34 9.25 -2.76 34.59
C GLY A 34 10.07 -2.43 33.33
N VAL A 35 9.37 -2.05 32.25
CA VAL A 35 9.99 -1.70 30.96
C VAL A 35 10.92 -0.50 31.10
N ALA A 36 10.54 0.50 31.90
CA ALA A 36 11.34 1.70 32.13
C ALA A 36 12.71 1.40 32.77
N GLU A 37 12.75 0.46 33.71
CA GLU A 37 13.99 0.03 34.36
C GLU A 37 14.89 -0.75 33.41
N LEU A 38 14.30 -1.57 32.54
CA LEU A 38 15.03 -2.30 31.50
C LEU A 38 15.61 -1.34 30.44
N LYS A 39 14.85 -0.31 30.04
CA LYS A 39 15.34 0.77 29.17
C LYS A 39 16.47 1.55 29.81
N LYS A 40 16.35 1.89 31.09
CA LYS A 40 17.42 2.57 31.84
C LYS A 40 18.70 1.72 31.90
N LEU A 41 18.58 0.44 32.21
CA LEU A 41 19.70 -0.51 32.19
C LEU A 41 20.39 -0.54 30.81
N TYR A 42 19.59 -0.56 29.73
CA TYR A 42 20.10 -0.49 28.36
C TYR A 42 20.87 0.81 28.11
N ARG A 43 20.29 1.97 28.45
CA ARG A 43 20.93 3.29 28.32
C ARG A 43 22.26 3.36 29.09
N ASP A 44 22.28 2.89 30.33
CA ASP A 44 23.44 3.00 31.23
C ASP A 44 24.59 2.07 30.83
N LYS A 45 24.30 0.83 30.39
CA LYS A 45 25.33 -0.21 30.24
C LYS A 45 25.58 -0.67 28.82
N PHE A 46 24.60 -0.52 27.92
CA PHE A 46 24.61 -1.17 26.60
C PHE A 46 24.43 -0.22 25.42
N PHE A 47 24.06 1.04 25.68
CA PHE A 47 23.91 2.05 24.64
C PHE A 47 25.21 2.25 23.84
N GLY A 48 25.10 2.29 22.51
CA GLY A 48 26.24 2.39 21.59
C GLY A 48 27.17 1.16 21.54
N LYS A 49 26.86 0.08 22.26
CA LYS A 49 27.61 -1.19 22.21
C LYS A 49 26.90 -2.21 21.30
N SER A 50 27.62 -3.27 20.92
CA SER A 50 27.03 -4.38 20.17
C SER A 50 25.85 -4.99 20.93
N SER A 51 24.73 -5.23 20.25
CA SER A 51 23.53 -5.90 20.78
C SER A 51 23.87 -7.25 21.42
N GLN A 52 24.93 -7.91 20.94
CA GLN A 52 25.41 -9.17 21.48
C GLN A 52 25.79 -9.08 22.97
N LYS A 53 26.27 -7.93 23.46
CA LYS A 53 26.62 -7.74 24.87
C LYS A 53 25.41 -7.71 25.80
N MET A 54 24.28 -7.18 25.33
CA MET A 54 23.03 -7.20 26.08
C MET A 54 22.44 -8.61 26.09
N VAL A 55 22.48 -9.31 24.95
CA VAL A 55 22.06 -10.71 24.84
C VAL A 55 22.86 -11.59 25.81
N GLU A 56 24.19 -11.43 25.85
CA GLU A 56 25.05 -12.14 26.80
C GLU A 56 24.70 -11.84 28.25
N PHE A 57 24.49 -10.56 28.61
CA PHE A 57 24.04 -10.19 29.95
C PHE A 57 22.69 -10.84 30.33
N LEU A 58 21.72 -10.85 29.41
CA LEU A 58 20.42 -11.48 29.64
C LEU A 58 20.56 -13.00 29.83
N GLN A 59 21.47 -13.65 29.11
CA GLN A 59 21.71 -15.08 29.28
C GLN A 59 22.50 -15.41 30.55
N SER A 60 23.60 -14.69 30.84
CA SER A 60 24.52 -15.02 31.92
C SER A 60 24.13 -14.45 33.28
N CYS A 61 23.59 -13.23 33.31
CA CYS A 61 23.31 -12.51 34.55
C CYS A 61 21.83 -12.58 34.94
N VAL A 62 20.91 -12.53 33.96
CA VAL A 62 19.46 -12.69 34.18
C VAL A 62 19.02 -14.15 34.09
N GLY A 63 19.73 -14.98 33.34
CA GLY A 63 19.42 -16.41 33.23
C GLY A 63 18.34 -16.72 32.19
N ILE A 64 18.17 -15.88 31.16
CA ILE A 64 17.28 -16.17 30.03
C ILE A 64 17.92 -17.30 29.20
N ILE A 65 17.26 -18.46 29.18
CA ILE A 65 17.87 -19.70 28.65
C ILE A 65 17.98 -19.64 27.12
N HIS A 66 16.88 -19.29 26.45
CA HIS A 66 16.85 -19.28 24.98
C HIS A 66 17.40 -17.97 24.44
N LYS A 67 18.41 -18.07 23.56
CA LYS A 67 19.03 -16.93 22.89
C LYS A 67 18.01 -16.07 22.14
N ASN A 68 17.06 -16.70 21.46
CA ASN A 68 16.01 -16.01 20.69
C ASN A 68 15.16 -15.08 21.57
N HIS A 69 14.89 -15.45 22.82
CA HIS A 69 14.17 -14.57 23.75
C HIS A 69 15.04 -13.39 24.18
N ALA A 70 16.32 -13.62 24.47
CA ALA A 70 17.25 -12.54 24.80
C ALA A 70 17.47 -11.58 23.62
N GLU A 71 17.52 -12.08 22.38
CA GLU A 71 17.58 -11.28 21.16
C GLU A 71 16.32 -10.47 20.92
N SER A 72 15.14 -11.07 21.11
CA SER A 72 13.84 -10.38 20.96
C SER A 72 13.71 -9.23 21.97
N ILE A 73 14.06 -9.48 23.24
CA ILE A 73 14.05 -8.46 24.30
C ILE A 73 15.04 -7.34 23.99
N THR A 74 16.26 -7.70 23.56
CA THR A 74 17.30 -6.73 23.22
C THR A 74 16.88 -5.85 22.06
N THR A 75 16.27 -6.44 21.03
CA THR A 75 15.80 -5.72 19.82
C THR A 75 14.69 -4.75 20.19
N TYR A 76 13.67 -5.23 20.91
CA TYR A 76 12.56 -4.40 21.36
C TYR A 76 13.01 -3.20 22.21
N ILE A 77 13.92 -3.43 23.17
CA ILE A 77 14.40 -2.36 24.05
C ILE A 77 15.29 -1.38 23.29
N LYS A 78 16.14 -1.87 22.38
CA LYS A 78 16.97 -1.02 21.53
C LYS A 78 16.11 -0.11 20.67
N GLU A 79 15.14 -0.68 19.93
CA GLU A 79 14.23 0.09 19.09
C GLU A 79 13.45 1.12 19.91
N SER A 80 12.92 0.71 21.07
CA SER A 80 12.14 1.60 21.91
C SER A 80 12.97 2.74 22.53
N VAL A 81 14.24 2.50 22.87
CA VAL A 81 15.17 3.56 23.35
C VAL A 81 15.62 4.46 22.21
N ASP A 82 15.89 3.90 21.03
CA ASP A 82 16.28 4.66 19.84
C ASP A 82 15.13 5.59 19.39
N GLU A 83 13.86 5.16 19.48
CA GLU A 83 12.69 6.03 19.25
C GLU A 83 12.56 7.14 20.31
N GLU A 84 12.72 6.83 21.60
CA GLU A 84 12.68 7.87 22.66
C GLU A 84 13.82 8.91 22.50
N LEU A 85 15.00 8.49 22.04
CA LEU A 85 16.11 9.41 21.78
C LEU A 85 15.89 10.26 20.52
N LYS A 86 15.15 9.75 19.53
CA LYS A 86 14.69 10.57 18.40
C LYS A 86 13.66 11.61 18.85
N GLU A 87 12.83 11.30 19.85
CA GLU A 87 11.91 12.27 20.44
C GLU A 87 12.63 13.32 21.29
N ASP A 88 13.60 12.94 22.14
CA ASP A 88 14.34 13.87 23.01
C ASP A 88 15.30 14.80 22.24
N SER A 89 15.94 14.31 21.16
CA SER A 89 16.78 15.14 20.28
C SER A 89 15.98 16.10 19.39
N SER A 90 14.66 15.96 19.34
CA SER A 90 13.77 16.80 18.54
C SER A 90 13.40 18.15 19.19
N ASN A 91 13.88 18.42 20.41
CA ASN A 91 13.64 19.67 21.15
C ASN A 91 14.77 20.72 21.05
N SER A 92 15.87 20.44 20.33
CA SER A 92 16.86 21.46 19.99
C SER A 92 17.38 21.23 18.57
N ASP A 93 16.85 22.01 17.63
CA ASP A 93 17.39 22.29 16.30
C ASP A 93 18.07 21.12 15.57
N VAL A 94 17.23 20.27 15.00
CA VAL A 94 17.26 19.67 13.65
C VAL A 94 16.36 18.43 13.74
N LYS A 95 15.05 18.68 13.73
CA LYS A 95 14.13 17.70 13.14
C LYS A 95 14.57 17.55 11.70
N GLN A 96 15.36 16.51 11.40
CA GLN A 96 15.26 15.90 10.08
C GLN A 96 13.83 15.38 10.01
N VAL A 97 12.94 16.25 9.54
CA VAL A 97 11.67 15.86 8.93
C VAL A 97 12.05 14.72 8.00
N GLN A 98 11.69 13.48 8.34
CA GLN A 98 11.60 12.43 7.34
C GLN A 98 10.59 12.98 6.33
N LYS A 99 11.09 13.63 5.27
CA LYS A 99 10.25 14.18 4.21
C LYS A 99 9.44 13.02 3.68
N LYS A 100 8.15 12.97 4.02
CA LYS A 100 7.23 11.94 3.55
C LYS A 100 7.27 11.99 2.02
N ARG A 101 7.90 10.98 1.43
CA ARG A 101 8.09 10.83 -0.01
C ARG A 101 6.75 11.00 -0.72
N ILE A 102 6.73 11.76 -1.81
CA ILE A 102 5.51 11.95 -2.61
C ILE A 102 5.38 10.77 -3.56
N THR A 103 4.21 10.16 -3.62
CA THR A 103 3.90 9.06 -4.54
C THR A 103 2.87 9.51 -5.56
N PHE A 104 3.20 9.41 -6.85
CA PHE A 104 2.23 9.52 -7.93
C PHE A 104 2.06 8.19 -8.64
N CYS A 105 0.81 7.89 -9.00
CA CYS A 105 0.47 6.74 -9.84
C CYS A 105 0.15 7.22 -11.25
N VAL A 106 0.85 6.65 -12.24
CA VAL A 106 0.60 6.92 -13.66
C VAL A 106 -0.44 5.92 -14.16
N GLU A 107 -1.60 6.43 -14.54
CA GLU A 107 -2.79 5.69 -14.94
C GLU A 107 -3.08 5.83 -16.43
N GLY A 108 -3.87 4.91 -16.95
CA GLY A 108 -4.36 4.96 -18.32
C GLY A 108 -4.52 3.58 -18.95
N ASN A 109 -5.14 3.56 -20.13
CA ASN A 109 -5.52 2.32 -20.80
C ASN A 109 -4.32 1.41 -21.15
N ILE A 110 -4.58 0.15 -21.47
CA ILE A 110 -3.56 -0.79 -21.98
C ILE A 110 -2.92 -0.17 -23.23
N SER A 111 -1.60 -0.27 -23.35
CA SER A 111 -0.84 0.23 -24.50
C SER A 111 -0.93 1.74 -24.78
N VAL A 112 -1.39 2.56 -23.81
CA VAL A 112 -1.33 4.02 -23.93
C VAL A 112 0.11 4.58 -23.93
N GLY A 113 1.08 3.82 -23.41
CA GLY A 113 2.50 4.20 -23.37
C GLY A 113 3.04 4.58 -22.00
N LYS A 114 2.40 4.12 -20.91
CA LYS A 114 2.83 4.39 -19.51
C LYS A 114 4.30 4.02 -19.25
N THR A 115 4.71 2.80 -19.54
CA THR A 115 6.10 2.35 -19.34
C THR A 115 7.09 3.26 -20.10
N THR A 116 6.78 3.60 -21.35
CA THR A 116 7.61 4.51 -22.16
C THR A 116 7.64 5.91 -21.56
N PHE A 117 6.49 6.46 -21.16
CA PHE A 117 6.39 7.75 -20.51
C PHE A 117 7.25 7.82 -19.25
N LEU A 118 7.15 6.82 -18.36
CA LEU A 118 7.93 6.74 -17.13
C LEU A 118 9.43 6.72 -17.42
N GLN A 119 9.88 5.82 -18.30
CA GLN A 119 11.29 5.70 -18.67
C GLN A 119 11.83 6.99 -19.29
N ARG A 120 11.09 7.60 -20.22
CA ARG A 120 11.53 8.81 -20.92
C ARG A 120 11.56 10.04 -20.02
N ILE A 121 10.55 10.22 -19.17
CA ILE A 121 10.48 11.40 -18.30
C ILE A 121 11.54 11.35 -17.21
N ALA A 122 11.70 10.21 -16.53
CA ALA A 122 12.66 10.12 -15.44
C ALA A 122 14.11 10.07 -15.95
N ASN A 123 14.41 9.39 -17.06
CA ASN A 123 15.81 9.20 -17.46
C ASN A 123 16.36 10.36 -18.31
N GLU A 124 15.51 11.05 -19.06
CA GLU A 124 15.96 11.95 -20.11
C GLU A 124 15.61 13.42 -19.86
N THR A 125 14.98 13.74 -18.73
CA THR A 125 14.70 15.13 -18.34
C THR A 125 15.54 15.47 -17.11
N LEU A 126 16.41 16.48 -17.27
CA LEU A 126 17.31 16.93 -16.20
C LEU A 126 16.55 17.35 -14.93
N GLU A 127 15.36 17.92 -15.10
CA GLU A 127 14.49 18.40 -14.02
C GLU A 127 14.03 17.28 -13.06
N LEU A 128 13.89 16.04 -13.53
CA LEU A 128 13.28 14.94 -12.76
C LEU A 128 14.23 13.77 -12.48
N ARG A 129 15.35 13.68 -13.18
CA ARG A 129 16.27 12.54 -13.13
C ARG A 129 16.78 12.19 -11.72
N ASP A 130 17.13 13.21 -10.96
CA ASP A 130 17.67 13.03 -9.60
C ASP A 130 16.56 13.00 -8.53
N LEU A 131 15.32 13.35 -8.90
CA LEU A 131 14.18 13.44 -8.00
C LEU A 131 13.29 12.20 -8.02
N VAL A 132 13.25 11.46 -9.13
CA VAL A 132 12.27 10.40 -9.40
C VAL A 132 12.88 9.01 -9.30
N GLU A 133 12.21 8.14 -8.54
CA GLU A 133 12.36 6.69 -8.66
C GLU A 133 11.09 6.11 -9.27
N ILE A 134 11.28 5.31 -10.32
CA ILE A 134 10.21 4.63 -11.06
C ILE A 134 9.97 3.26 -10.43
N VAL A 135 8.70 2.92 -10.23
CA VAL A 135 8.25 1.57 -9.89
C VAL A 135 7.38 1.08 -11.05
N PRO A 136 7.93 0.29 -11.99
CA PRO A 136 7.18 -0.18 -13.15
C PRO A 136 6.16 -1.26 -12.76
N GLU A 137 5.25 -1.59 -13.67
CA GLU A 137 4.29 -2.67 -13.46
C GLU A 137 5.02 -4.03 -13.40
N PRO A 138 4.71 -4.94 -12.45
CA PRO A 138 5.47 -6.17 -12.22
C PRO A 138 5.08 -7.28 -13.20
N ILE A 139 5.06 -6.98 -14.50
CA ILE A 139 4.59 -7.89 -15.55
C ILE A 139 5.40 -9.19 -15.56
N ASP A 140 6.71 -9.10 -15.32
CA ASP A 140 7.59 -10.29 -15.25
C ASP A 140 7.13 -11.26 -14.16
N LYS A 141 6.64 -10.76 -13.01
CA LYS A 141 6.08 -11.61 -11.94
C LYS A 141 4.79 -12.29 -12.38
N TRP A 142 4.03 -11.72 -13.33
CA TRP A 142 2.78 -12.28 -13.83
C TRP A 142 2.98 -13.26 -14.99
N GLN A 143 4.11 -13.14 -15.69
CA GLN A 143 4.48 -14.06 -16.76
C GLN A 143 5.17 -15.31 -16.23
N ASP A 144 5.70 -15.27 -15.01
CA ASP A 144 6.44 -16.35 -14.39
C ASP A 144 6.03 -16.53 -12.91
N VAL A 145 5.01 -17.37 -12.69
CA VAL A 145 4.46 -17.65 -11.35
C VAL A 145 4.80 -19.07 -10.89
N GLY A 146 5.40 -19.16 -9.71
CA GLY A 146 5.63 -20.43 -9.01
C GLY A 146 6.73 -21.29 -9.62
N PRO A 147 6.94 -22.50 -9.10
CA PRO A 147 8.01 -23.40 -9.56
C PRO A 147 7.79 -23.93 -10.99
N ASP A 148 6.54 -23.92 -11.47
CA ASP A 148 6.17 -24.43 -12.80
C ASP A 148 6.26 -23.35 -13.89
N HIS A 149 6.73 -22.14 -13.55
CA HIS A 149 6.87 -21.00 -14.46
C HIS A 149 5.56 -20.68 -15.23
N PHE A 150 4.44 -20.62 -14.50
CA PHE A 150 3.12 -20.44 -15.10
C PHE A 150 2.86 -18.97 -15.47
N ASN A 151 2.52 -18.72 -16.73
CA ASN A 151 2.14 -17.39 -17.21
C ASN A 151 0.65 -17.12 -16.95
N ILE A 152 0.34 -16.51 -15.81
CA ILE A 152 -1.05 -16.20 -15.44
C ILE A 152 -1.66 -15.08 -16.30
N LEU A 153 -0.83 -14.20 -16.86
CA LEU A 153 -1.29 -13.15 -17.77
C LEU A 153 -1.83 -13.75 -19.08
N ASP A 154 -1.10 -14.71 -19.65
CA ASP A 154 -1.56 -15.45 -20.84
C ASP A 154 -2.82 -16.26 -20.53
N ALA A 155 -2.83 -16.98 -19.41
CA ALA A 155 -3.99 -17.75 -18.96
C ALA A 155 -5.25 -16.88 -18.76
N PHE A 156 -5.08 -15.65 -18.26
CA PHE A 156 -6.16 -14.68 -18.15
C PHE A 156 -6.77 -14.31 -19.49
N TYR A 157 -5.95 -14.03 -20.51
CA TYR A 157 -6.47 -13.69 -21.84
C TYR A 157 -7.00 -14.91 -22.61
N ALA A 158 -6.48 -16.11 -22.35
CA ALA A 158 -6.93 -17.35 -22.97
C ALA A 158 -8.26 -17.86 -22.40
N GLU A 159 -8.44 -17.84 -21.08
CA GLU A 159 -9.66 -18.29 -20.39
C GLU A 159 -10.09 -17.32 -19.27
N PRO A 160 -10.62 -16.12 -19.63
CA PRO A 160 -10.91 -15.08 -18.64
C PRO A 160 -11.89 -15.52 -17.55
N GLN A 161 -12.90 -16.33 -17.88
CA GLN A 161 -13.90 -16.82 -16.92
C GLN A 161 -13.30 -17.64 -15.77
N ARG A 162 -12.17 -18.33 -16.02
CA ARG A 162 -11.48 -19.12 -15.01
C ARG A 162 -10.44 -18.31 -14.25
N TYR A 163 -9.71 -17.45 -14.97
CA TYR A 163 -8.51 -16.82 -14.43
C TYR A 163 -8.70 -15.36 -14.02
N ALA A 164 -9.82 -14.69 -14.35
CA ALA A 164 -10.05 -13.29 -14.01
C ALA A 164 -9.91 -13.04 -12.50
N TYR A 165 -10.63 -13.77 -11.66
CA TYR A 165 -10.53 -13.61 -10.21
C TYR A 165 -9.10 -13.88 -9.70
N THR A 166 -8.49 -14.99 -10.12
CA THR A 166 -7.12 -15.34 -9.69
C THR A 166 -6.10 -14.27 -10.10
N PHE A 167 -6.18 -13.79 -11.34
CA PHE A 167 -5.28 -12.79 -11.90
C PHE A 167 -5.45 -11.44 -11.19
N GLN A 168 -6.68 -10.94 -11.02
CA GLN A 168 -6.92 -9.66 -10.33
C GLN A 168 -6.42 -9.68 -8.87
N ASN A 169 -6.59 -10.81 -8.15
CA ASN A 169 -6.04 -10.98 -6.80
C ASN A 169 -4.50 -10.92 -6.82
N TYR A 170 -3.87 -11.63 -7.76
CA TYR A 170 -2.41 -11.67 -7.84
C TYR A 170 -1.81 -10.31 -8.22
N VAL A 171 -2.45 -9.58 -9.16
CA VAL A 171 -2.09 -8.20 -9.50
C VAL A 171 -2.10 -7.34 -8.24
N PHE A 172 -3.18 -7.35 -7.45
CA PHE A 172 -3.25 -6.58 -6.20
C PHE A 172 -2.13 -6.96 -5.22
N VAL A 173 -1.91 -8.26 -4.97
CA VAL A 173 -0.86 -8.74 -4.07
C VAL A 173 0.53 -8.26 -4.51
N THR A 174 0.84 -8.38 -5.80
CA THR A 174 2.13 -7.91 -6.33
C THR A 174 2.30 -6.39 -6.19
N ARG A 175 1.24 -5.59 -6.30
CA ARG A 175 1.29 -4.14 -6.02
C ARG A 175 1.52 -3.83 -4.55
N VAL A 176 0.90 -4.57 -3.63
CA VAL A 176 1.16 -4.43 -2.19
C VAL A 176 2.63 -4.74 -1.86
N MET A 177 3.20 -5.77 -2.50
CA MET A 177 4.62 -6.08 -2.35
C MET A 177 5.50 -4.95 -2.90
N GLN A 178 5.18 -4.40 -4.08
CA GLN A 178 5.91 -3.27 -4.66
C GLN A 178 5.86 -2.01 -3.80
N GLU A 179 4.71 -1.73 -3.16
CA GLU A 179 4.59 -0.62 -2.22
C GLU A 179 5.58 -0.80 -1.06
N ARG A 180 5.59 -1.99 -0.43
CA ARG A 180 6.52 -2.30 0.67
C ARG A 180 7.97 -2.22 0.23
N GLU A 181 8.33 -2.82 -0.91
CA GLU A 181 9.68 -2.86 -1.46
C GLU A 181 10.22 -1.45 -1.81
N SER A 182 9.36 -0.58 -2.35
CA SER A 182 9.74 0.78 -2.77
C SER A 182 9.58 1.85 -1.68
N SER A 183 8.88 1.56 -0.58
CA SER A 183 8.58 2.54 0.47
C SER A 183 9.83 3.17 1.09
N GLY A 184 10.94 2.43 1.17
CA GLY A 184 12.22 2.87 1.73
C GLY A 184 13.13 3.69 0.80
N GLY A 185 12.65 4.05 -0.40
CA GLY A 185 13.43 4.81 -1.38
C GLY A 185 13.86 6.20 -0.89
N ILE A 186 15.05 6.64 -1.32
CA ILE A 186 15.67 7.93 -0.90
C ILE A 186 15.16 9.11 -1.74
N LYS A 187 14.72 8.84 -2.97
CA LYS A 187 14.32 9.88 -3.92
C LYS A 187 12.98 10.52 -3.50
N PRO A 188 12.82 11.85 -3.58
CA PRO A 188 11.66 12.54 -3.05
C PRO A 188 10.34 12.24 -3.78
N LEU A 189 10.40 11.80 -5.04
CA LEU A 189 9.24 11.42 -5.85
C LEU A 189 9.29 9.93 -6.22
N ARG A 190 8.20 9.21 -5.92
CA ARG A 190 7.89 7.85 -6.38
C ARG A 190 6.89 7.93 -7.52
N LEU A 191 7.25 7.48 -8.71
CA LEU A 191 6.32 7.30 -9.82
C LEU A 191 6.02 5.81 -9.99
N MET A 192 4.79 5.41 -9.72
CA MET A 192 4.34 4.03 -9.85
C MET A 192 3.53 3.85 -11.13
N GLU A 193 3.77 2.76 -11.86
CA GLU A 193 2.93 2.38 -13.00
C GLU A 193 1.67 1.69 -12.50
N ARG A 194 0.54 2.41 -12.59
CA ARG A 194 -0.77 2.07 -12.00
C ARG A 194 -0.79 2.01 -10.47
N SER A 195 -2.01 1.89 -9.95
CA SER A 195 -2.33 1.78 -8.53
C SER A 195 -3.28 0.62 -8.25
N VAL A 196 -3.38 0.23 -6.98
CA VAL A 196 -4.42 -0.70 -6.51
C VAL A 196 -5.84 -0.18 -6.78
N PHE A 197 -6.02 1.13 -6.91
CA PHE A 197 -7.30 1.74 -7.27
C PHE A 197 -7.65 1.49 -8.72
N SER A 198 -6.68 1.51 -9.64
CA SER A 198 -6.94 1.13 -11.03
C SER A 198 -7.34 -0.34 -11.17
N ASP A 199 -6.74 -1.23 -10.38
CA ASP A 199 -7.11 -2.64 -10.36
C ASP A 199 -8.59 -2.78 -9.97
N ARG A 200 -9.02 -2.12 -8.88
CA ARG A 200 -10.41 -2.21 -8.41
C ARG A 200 -11.43 -1.43 -9.26
N MET A 201 -11.12 -0.17 -9.58
CA MET A 201 -12.07 0.78 -10.19
C MET A 201 -12.17 0.61 -11.71
N VAL A 202 -11.14 0.04 -12.35
CA VAL A 202 -11.14 -0.19 -13.79
C VAL A 202 -11.20 -1.68 -14.09
N PHE A 203 -10.18 -2.45 -13.70
CA PHE A 203 -10.03 -3.83 -14.19
C PHE A 203 -11.04 -4.79 -13.57
N VAL A 204 -11.18 -4.83 -12.25
CA VAL A 204 -12.16 -5.67 -11.55
C VAL A 204 -13.58 -5.34 -11.99
N ARG A 205 -13.92 -4.06 -12.15
CA ARG A 205 -15.22 -3.64 -12.70
C ARG A 205 -15.40 -4.10 -14.14
N ALA A 206 -14.38 -3.98 -14.99
CA ALA A 206 -14.47 -4.43 -16.38
C ALA A 206 -14.69 -5.94 -16.50
N VAL A 207 -13.96 -6.75 -15.73
CA VAL A 207 -14.11 -8.21 -15.79
C VAL A 207 -15.42 -8.69 -15.16
N HIS A 208 -15.94 -7.97 -14.18
CA HIS A 208 -17.26 -8.23 -13.60
C HIS A 208 -18.39 -7.89 -14.58
N GLU A 209 -18.37 -6.69 -15.18
CA GLU A 209 -19.36 -6.29 -16.20
C GLU A 209 -19.31 -7.19 -17.45
N ALA A 210 -18.13 -7.73 -17.79
CA ALA A 210 -17.95 -8.72 -18.86
C ALA A 210 -18.39 -10.15 -18.47
N ASN A 211 -18.91 -10.37 -17.26
CA ASN A 211 -19.29 -11.67 -16.70
C ASN A 211 -18.13 -12.69 -16.65
N TRP A 212 -16.89 -12.23 -16.52
CA TRP A 212 -15.72 -13.10 -16.28
C TRP A 212 -15.46 -13.33 -14.78
N MET A 213 -16.01 -12.48 -13.94
CA MET A 213 -16.04 -12.61 -12.49
C MET A 213 -17.49 -12.58 -12.02
N ASN A 214 -17.90 -13.53 -11.19
CA ASN A 214 -19.28 -13.58 -10.68
C ASN A 214 -19.48 -12.73 -9.41
N GLU A 215 -20.75 -12.56 -9.00
CA GLU A 215 -21.12 -11.75 -7.81
C GLU A 215 -20.45 -12.21 -6.51
N MET A 216 -20.24 -13.52 -6.34
CA MET A 216 -19.57 -14.04 -5.16
C MET A 216 -18.09 -13.67 -5.17
N GLU A 217 -17.42 -13.79 -6.32
CA GLU A 217 -16.00 -13.44 -6.47
C GLU A 217 -15.74 -11.95 -6.26
N ILE A 218 -16.57 -11.06 -6.83
CA ILE A 218 -16.44 -9.61 -6.58
C ILE A 218 -16.74 -9.26 -5.11
N SER A 219 -17.73 -9.91 -4.49
CA SER A 219 -18.02 -9.71 -3.06
C SER A 219 -16.85 -10.13 -2.18
N ILE A 220 -16.17 -11.23 -2.52
CA ILE A 220 -14.95 -11.64 -1.81
C ILE A 220 -13.84 -10.62 -2.05
N TYR A 221 -13.61 -10.19 -3.29
CA TYR A 221 -12.61 -9.16 -3.61
C TYR A 221 -12.80 -7.90 -2.74
N ASP A 222 -14.03 -7.40 -2.68
CA ASP A 222 -14.37 -6.20 -1.92
C ASP A 222 -14.20 -6.39 -0.41
N SER A 223 -14.53 -7.59 0.10
CA SER A 223 -14.46 -7.89 1.54
C SER A 223 -13.06 -7.71 2.14
N TRP A 224 -12.00 -7.87 1.34
CA TRP A 224 -10.62 -7.68 1.78
C TRP A 224 -9.96 -6.42 1.20
N PHE A 225 -10.42 -5.90 0.06
CA PHE A 225 -9.83 -4.71 -0.55
C PHE A 225 -9.89 -3.49 0.39
N ASP A 226 -11.09 -3.14 0.89
CA ASP A 226 -11.27 -1.94 1.72
C ASP A 226 -10.49 -2.04 3.05
N PRO A 227 -10.51 -3.17 3.79
CA PRO A 227 -9.70 -3.32 4.99
C PRO A 227 -8.19 -3.23 4.73
N VAL A 228 -7.69 -3.82 3.64
CA VAL A 228 -6.25 -3.82 3.34
C VAL A 228 -5.78 -2.41 2.97
N VAL A 229 -6.53 -1.69 2.12
CA VAL A 229 -6.21 -0.31 1.75
C VAL A 229 -6.26 0.61 2.98
N SER A 230 -7.23 0.41 3.86
CA SER A 230 -7.35 1.17 5.11
C SER A 230 -6.19 0.93 6.08
N CYS A 231 -5.68 -0.30 6.15
CA CYS A 231 -4.55 -0.67 7.00
C CYS A 231 -3.18 -0.26 6.43
N LEU A 232 -3.07 -0.04 5.11
CA LEU A 232 -1.82 0.26 4.41
C LEU A 232 -1.89 1.62 3.71
N PRO A 233 -1.71 2.74 4.45
CA PRO A 233 -1.84 4.07 3.89
C PRO A 233 -0.78 4.39 2.81
N GLY A 234 0.31 3.61 2.72
CA GLY A 234 1.31 3.72 1.66
C GLY A 234 0.80 3.36 0.27
N LEU A 235 -0.34 2.64 0.18
CA LEU A 235 -1.02 2.33 -1.08
C LEU A 235 -1.80 3.52 -1.64
N ILE A 236 -2.10 4.53 -0.82
CA ILE A 236 -2.83 5.73 -1.23
C ILE A 236 -1.83 6.70 -1.85
N PRO A 237 -1.93 6.99 -3.17
CA PRO A 237 -1.03 7.95 -3.80
C PRO A 237 -1.40 9.38 -3.40
N ASP A 238 -0.42 10.26 -3.49
CA ASP A 238 -0.60 11.70 -3.24
C ASP A 238 -1.13 12.45 -4.46
N GLY A 239 -1.14 11.79 -5.62
CA GLY A 239 -1.67 12.30 -6.87
C GLY A 239 -1.70 11.23 -7.95
N PHE A 240 -2.58 11.41 -8.93
CA PHE A 240 -2.65 10.59 -10.13
C PHE A 240 -2.14 11.37 -11.35
N ILE A 241 -1.54 10.66 -12.31
CA ILE A 241 -1.21 11.20 -13.63
C ILE A 241 -1.94 10.34 -14.64
N TYR A 242 -3.00 10.86 -15.26
CA TYR A 242 -3.78 10.14 -16.25
C TYR A 242 -3.25 10.41 -17.65
N LEU A 243 -2.66 9.40 -18.28
CA LEU A 243 -2.31 9.42 -19.69
C LEU A 243 -3.56 9.04 -20.51
N ARG A 244 -4.14 10.03 -21.17
CA ARG A 244 -5.40 9.89 -21.90
C ARG A 244 -5.14 9.67 -23.38
N ALA A 245 -5.67 8.59 -23.93
CA ALA A 245 -5.66 8.30 -25.37
C ALA A 245 -6.92 7.53 -25.75
N SER A 246 -7.33 7.64 -27.02
CA SER A 246 -8.47 6.94 -27.58
C SER A 246 -8.22 5.42 -27.61
N PRO A 247 -9.27 4.59 -27.51
CA PRO A 247 -9.18 3.15 -27.68
C PRO A 247 -8.49 2.75 -28.98
N ASP A 248 -8.76 3.45 -30.08
CA ASP A 248 -8.13 3.23 -31.39
C ASP A 248 -6.62 3.44 -31.36
N THR A 249 -6.15 4.53 -30.74
CA THR A 249 -4.72 4.80 -30.57
C THR A 249 -4.06 3.71 -29.71
N CYS A 250 -4.71 3.32 -28.61
CA CYS A 250 -4.23 2.25 -27.74
C CYS A 250 -4.14 0.90 -28.47
N HIS A 251 -5.16 0.56 -29.26
CA HIS A 251 -5.20 -0.66 -30.05
C HIS A 251 -4.10 -0.67 -31.12
N LYS A 252 -3.91 0.42 -31.87
CA LYS A 252 -2.80 0.56 -32.83
C LYS A 252 -1.44 0.37 -32.17
N ARG A 253 -1.22 0.99 -31.00
CA ARG A 253 0.03 0.84 -30.22
C ARG A 253 0.24 -0.59 -29.72
N MET A 254 -0.82 -1.26 -29.29
CA MET A 254 -0.80 -2.67 -28.87
C MET A 254 -0.36 -3.59 -30.02
N GLN A 255 -0.93 -3.39 -31.22
CA GLN A 255 -0.55 -4.14 -32.42
C GLN A 255 0.91 -3.91 -32.85
N LEU A 256 1.47 -2.73 -32.56
CA LEU A 256 2.90 -2.45 -32.79
C LEU A 256 3.80 -3.10 -31.74
N ARG A 257 3.36 -3.15 -30.47
CA ARG A 257 4.09 -3.77 -29.36
C ARG A 257 4.23 -5.29 -29.53
N LYS A 258 3.22 -5.95 -30.12
CA LYS A 258 3.21 -7.39 -30.43
C LYS A 258 3.56 -8.28 -29.24
N ARG A 259 3.05 -7.95 -28.06
CA ARG A 259 3.11 -8.87 -26.92
C ARG A 259 2.22 -10.08 -27.22
N THR A 260 2.74 -11.28 -27.06
CA THR A 260 2.09 -12.54 -27.43
C THR A 260 0.72 -12.72 -26.77
N GLU A 261 0.63 -12.40 -25.48
CA GLU A 261 -0.55 -12.56 -24.64
C GLU A 261 -1.65 -11.53 -24.98
N GLU A 262 -1.27 -10.36 -25.49
CA GLU A 262 -2.21 -9.28 -25.83
C GLU A 262 -2.88 -9.49 -27.21
N GLY A 263 -2.53 -10.55 -27.94
CA GLY A 263 -3.04 -10.83 -29.29
C GLY A 263 -4.57 -11.04 -29.36
N GLY A 264 -5.18 -11.47 -28.25
CA GLY A 264 -6.63 -11.69 -28.13
C GLY A 264 -7.43 -10.48 -27.65
N VAL A 265 -6.78 -9.36 -27.31
CA VAL A 265 -7.46 -8.19 -26.73
C VAL A 265 -8.27 -7.44 -27.80
N SER A 266 -9.59 -7.41 -27.62
CA SER A 266 -10.51 -6.75 -28.54
C SER A 266 -10.50 -5.22 -28.39
N LEU A 267 -10.85 -4.51 -29.46
CA LEU A 267 -11.05 -3.05 -29.41
C LEU A 267 -12.20 -2.67 -28.48
N GLU A 268 -13.26 -3.48 -28.42
CA GLU A 268 -14.39 -3.31 -27.51
C GLU A 268 -13.95 -3.33 -26.04
N TYR A 269 -13.09 -4.29 -25.66
CA TYR A 269 -12.55 -4.33 -24.31
C TYR A 269 -11.71 -3.08 -23.98
N LEU A 270 -10.94 -2.57 -24.93
CA LEU A 270 -10.22 -1.30 -24.76
C LEU A 270 -11.16 -0.11 -24.62
N HIS A 271 -12.31 -0.12 -25.29
CA HIS A 271 -13.35 0.90 -25.15
C HIS A 271 -13.96 0.85 -23.74
N ASP A 272 -14.29 -0.34 -23.24
CA ASP A 272 -14.84 -0.52 -21.89
C ASP A 272 -13.86 -0.06 -20.81
N LEU A 273 -12.58 -0.35 -20.98
CA LEU A 273 -11.53 0.14 -20.09
C LEU A 273 -11.39 1.66 -20.19
N HIS A 274 -11.48 2.24 -21.37
CA HIS A 274 -11.39 3.69 -21.56
C HIS A 274 -12.50 4.41 -20.81
N GLU A 275 -13.75 4.00 -21.00
CA GLU A 275 -14.91 4.58 -20.30
C GLU A 275 -14.74 4.53 -18.78
N LYS A 276 -14.20 3.43 -18.25
CA LYS A 276 -13.93 3.30 -16.81
C LYS A 276 -12.83 4.23 -16.31
N HIS A 277 -11.77 4.44 -17.10
CA HIS A 277 -10.73 5.43 -16.76
C HIS A 277 -11.28 6.86 -16.85
N GLU A 278 -12.06 7.19 -17.88
CA GLU A 278 -12.70 8.50 -18.02
C GLU A 278 -13.63 8.75 -16.83
N SER A 279 -14.52 7.79 -16.53
CA SER A 279 -15.45 7.82 -15.41
C SER A 279 -14.75 8.05 -14.05
N TRP A 280 -13.56 7.48 -13.88
CA TRP A 280 -12.79 7.60 -12.64
C TRP A 280 -11.93 8.87 -12.55
N LEU A 281 -11.21 9.23 -13.63
CA LEU A 281 -10.13 10.22 -13.60
C LEU A 281 -10.41 11.50 -14.39
N PHE A 282 -11.46 11.53 -15.21
CA PHE A 282 -11.79 12.66 -16.06
C PHE A 282 -13.04 13.40 -15.56
N PRO A 283 -13.04 14.74 -15.55
CA PRO A 283 -14.21 15.52 -15.14
C PRO A 283 -15.34 15.46 -16.16
N PHE A 284 -16.49 14.94 -15.72
CA PHE A 284 -17.76 15.10 -16.43
C PHE A 284 -18.43 16.41 -16.01
N GLN A 285 -18.84 17.22 -16.99
CA GLN A 285 -19.82 18.27 -16.74
C GLN A 285 -21.19 17.60 -16.64
N SER A 286 -21.82 17.66 -15.47
CA SER A 286 -23.14 17.08 -15.22
C SER A 286 -24.19 17.58 -16.21
N GLY A 287 -24.54 16.71 -17.16
CA GLY A 287 -25.82 16.69 -17.84
C GLY A 287 -26.67 15.54 -17.30
N ASN A 288 -27.48 15.82 -16.28
CA ASN A 288 -28.69 15.07 -15.87
C ASN A 288 -28.69 13.54 -15.61
N HIS A 289 -27.56 12.85 -15.59
CA HIS A 289 -27.51 11.46 -15.12
C HIS A 289 -26.43 11.28 -14.05
N GLY A 290 -26.83 10.79 -12.88
CA GLY A 290 -26.00 10.71 -11.67
C GLY A 290 -24.81 9.77 -11.79
N VAL A 291 -23.73 10.26 -12.42
CA VAL A 291 -22.47 9.55 -12.61
C VAL A 291 -21.33 10.53 -12.34
N LEU A 292 -20.52 10.22 -11.32
CA LEU A 292 -19.15 10.68 -10.99
C LEU A 292 -18.79 12.14 -11.34
N SER A 293 -18.64 12.98 -10.30
CA SER A 293 -18.34 14.41 -10.44
C SER A 293 -16.95 14.75 -9.93
N VAL A 294 -15.95 14.78 -10.83
CA VAL A 294 -14.65 15.41 -10.55
C VAL A 294 -14.83 16.93 -10.64
N SER A 295 -14.62 17.67 -9.55
CA SER A 295 -14.83 19.12 -9.54
C SER A 295 -13.60 19.89 -10.04
N LYS A 296 -13.85 20.96 -10.82
CA LYS A 296 -12.84 21.96 -11.16
C LYS A 296 -12.55 22.79 -9.90
N LEU A 297 -11.30 23.23 -9.74
CA LEU A 297 -10.83 24.02 -8.59
C LEU A 297 -11.81 25.15 -8.22
N PRO A 298 -12.08 25.37 -6.91
CA PRO A 298 -12.72 26.59 -6.46
C PRO A 298 -11.87 27.80 -6.87
N LEU A 299 -12.52 28.86 -7.36
CA LEU A 299 -11.93 30.11 -7.88
C LEU A 299 -10.89 30.78 -6.94
N HIS A 300 -10.83 30.40 -5.66
CA HIS A 300 -9.90 30.92 -4.66
C HIS A 300 -8.52 30.20 -4.64
N MET A 301 -8.42 28.97 -5.17
CA MET A 301 -7.16 28.19 -5.23
C MET A 301 -6.40 28.38 -6.56
N ASP A 302 -7.07 28.99 -7.54
CA ASP A 302 -6.60 29.22 -8.91
C ASP A 302 -5.34 30.07 -9.03
N SER A 303 -4.97 30.84 -7.99
CA SER A 303 -3.79 31.71 -7.99
C SER A 303 -2.47 30.99 -7.65
N THR A 304 -2.54 29.73 -7.19
CA THR A 304 -1.35 28.97 -6.72
C THR A 304 -0.80 27.98 -7.74
N LEU A 305 -1.57 27.66 -8.79
CA LEU A 305 -1.20 26.70 -9.82
C LEU A 305 -0.45 27.37 -10.97
N HIS A 306 0.58 26.69 -11.47
CA HIS A 306 1.30 27.17 -12.65
C HIS A 306 0.34 27.17 -13.87
N PRO A 307 0.39 28.20 -14.75
CA PRO A 307 -0.49 28.30 -15.92
C PRO A 307 -0.53 27.04 -16.79
N ASP A 308 0.60 26.34 -16.91
CA ASP A 308 0.75 25.13 -17.75
C ASP A 308 -0.03 23.90 -17.25
N ILE A 309 -0.43 23.87 -15.98
CA ILE A 309 -1.16 22.75 -15.36
C ILE A 309 -2.56 23.12 -14.86
N ARG A 310 -2.90 24.41 -14.81
CA ARG A 310 -4.13 24.91 -14.19
C ARG A 310 -5.40 24.28 -14.75
N ASP A 311 -5.50 24.12 -16.07
CA ASP A 311 -6.66 23.51 -16.72
C ASP A 311 -6.55 21.98 -16.87
N ARG A 312 -5.51 21.36 -16.28
CA ARG A 312 -5.22 19.92 -16.39
C ARG A 312 -5.22 19.18 -15.06
N VAL A 313 -5.28 19.90 -13.94
CA VAL A 313 -5.32 19.32 -12.60
C VAL A 313 -6.74 19.40 -12.04
N PHE A 314 -7.24 18.25 -11.62
CA PHE A 314 -8.59 18.11 -11.06
C PHE A 314 -8.56 17.36 -9.73
N TYR A 315 -9.61 17.50 -8.92
CA TYR A 315 -9.76 16.76 -7.68
C TYR A 315 -10.78 15.64 -7.83
N LEU A 316 -10.36 14.45 -7.44
CA LEU A 316 -11.20 13.27 -7.44
C LEU A 316 -12.32 13.42 -6.40
N GLU A 317 -13.57 13.52 -6.86
CA GLU A 317 -14.77 13.67 -6.04
C GLU A 317 -15.90 12.77 -6.59
N GLY A 318 -16.71 12.22 -5.70
CA GLY A 318 -17.85 11.37 -6.07
C GLY A 318 -18.19 10.31 -5.02
N ASP A 319 -19.49 10.03 -4.87
CA ASP A 319 -20.02 9.13 -3.84
C ASP A 319 -19.61 7.66 -4.04
N HIS A 320 -19.27 7.28 -5.27
CA HIS A 320 -18.83 5.93 -5.61
C HIS A 320 -17.30 5.75 -5.61
N MET A 321 -16.54 6.78 -5.20
CA MET A 321 -15.10 6.68 -5.07
C MET A 321 -14.72 6.18 -3.68
N HIS A 322 -13.65 5.36 -3.60
CA HIS A 322 -13.12 4.93 -2.31
C HIS A 322 -12.73 6.15 -1.47
N SER A 323 -13.20 6.20 -0.22
CA SER A 323 -13.11 7.37 0.66
C SER A 323 -11.67 7.89 0.80
N SER A 324 -10.68 7.00 0.80
CA SER A 324 -9.26 7.34 0.92
C SER A 324 -8.67 8.13 -0.24
N ILE A 325 -9.28 8.11 -1.43
CA ILE A 325 -8.79 8.86 -2.60
C ILE A 325 -9.62 10.10 -2.91
N GLN A 326 -10.64 10.40 -2.09
CA GLN A 326 -11.38 11.65 -2.23
C GLN A 326 -10.43 12.84 -2.01
N ARG A 327 -10.53 13.84 -2.89
CA ARG A 327 -9.70 15.05 -2.92
C ARG A 327 -8.21 14.81 -3.22
N VAL A 328 -7.85 13.63 -3.71
CA VAL A 328 -6.52 13.41 -4.31
C VAL A 328 -6.50 14.10 -5.68
N PRO A 329 -5.46 14.90 -5.99
CA PRO A 329 -5.37 15.58 -7.27
C PRO A 329 -4.98 14.62 -8.40
N ALA A 330 -5.53 14.82 -9.59
CA ALA A 330 -5.20 14.09 -10.80
C ALA A 330 -4.75 15.08 -11.90
N LEU A 331 -3.57 14.85 -12.48
CA LEU A 331 -3.05 15.57 -13.64
C LEU A 331 -3.41 14.80 -14.91
N ILE A 332 -4.08 15.44 -15.87
CA ILE A 332 -4.48 14.83 -17.14
C ILE A 332 -3.52 15.26 -18.25
N LEU A 333 -2.97 14.26 -18.97
CA LEU A 333 -2.07 14.45 -20.10
C LEU A 333 -2.66 13.77 -21.34
N ASP A 334 -3.15 14.58 -22.30
CA ASP A 334 -3.72 14.08 -23.55
C ASP A 334 -2.63 13.61 -24.54
N CYS A 335 -2.54 12.31 -24.76
CA CYS A 335 -1.56 11.64 -25.62
C CYS A 335 -2.07 11.39 -27.06
N GLU A 336 -3.14 12.07 -27.48
CA GLU A 336 -3.79 11.92 -28.80
C GLU A 336 -3.18 12.83 -29.88
N PRO A 337 -3.23 12.45 -31.17
CA PRO A 337 -3.37 11.08 -31.70
C PRO A 337 -2.00 10.44 -32.02
N ASN A 338 -0.89 11.20 -31.96
CA ASN A 338 0.39 10.78 -32.54
C ASN A 338 1.62 11.13 -31.69
N ILE A 339 1.46 11.43 -30.40
CA ILE A 339 2.62 11.74 -29.56
C ILE A 339 3.45 10.46 -29.40
N ASP A 340 4.61 10.44 -30.02
CA ASP A 340 5.65 9.43 -29.83
C ASP A 340 6.69 10.02 -28.87
N PHE A 341 6.63 9.59 -27.61
CA PHE A 341 7.59 10.02 -26.59
C PHE A 341 9.06 9.74 -26.91
N SER A 342 9.33 8.92 -27.94
CA SER A 342 10.69 8.70 -28.45
C SER A 342 11.12 9.73 -29.49
N ARG A 343 10.20 10.35 -30.22
CA ARG A 343 10.48 11.25 -31.35
C ARG A 343 10.11 12.70 -31.04
N ASP A 344 9.05 12.93 -30.27
CA ASP A 344 8.52 14.25 -29.96
C ASP A 344 9.19 14.84 -28.71
N ILE A 345 10.40 15.34 -28.92
CA ILE A 345 11.25 15.91 -27.85
C ILE A 345 10.55 17.08 -27.14
N GLU A 346 9.82 17.91 -27.87
CA GLU A 346 9.10 19.06 -27.33
C GLU A 346 7.93 18.63 -26.43
N ALA A 347 7.08 17.72 -26.90
CA ALA A 347 5.98 17.17 -26.11
C ALA A 347 6.49 16.49 -24.83
N LYS A 348 7.59 15.73 -24.94
CA LYS A 348 8.24 15.09 -23.80
C LYS A 348 8.73 16.11 -22.77
N ARG A 349 9.41 17.18 -23.20
CA ARG A 349 9.86 18.26 -22.29
C ARG A 349 8.69 18.98 -21.64
N GLN A 350 7.62 19.24 -22.41
CA GLN A 350 6.42 19.88 -21.87
C GLN A 350 5.77 19.01 -20.78
N TYR A 351 5.62 17.71 -21.01
CA TYR A 351 5.01 16.84 -19.99
C TYR A 351 5.91 16.63 -18.79
N ALA A 352 7.23 16.55 -18.97
CA ALA A 352 8.14 16.49 -17.84
C ALA A 352 8.05 17.76 -16.96
N ARG A 353 7.95 18.94 -17.58
CA ARG A 353 7.69 20.20 -16.85
C ARG A 353 6.34 20.16 -16.13
N GLN A 354 5.28 19.72 -16.80
CA GLN A 354 3.95 19.61 -16.17
C GLN A 354 3.97 18.65 -14.97
N VAL A 355 4.69 17.54 -15.04
CA VAL A 355 4.88 16.61 -13.91
C VAL A 355 5.70 17.25 -12.80
N ALA A 356 6.74 18.02 -13.12
CA ALA A 356 7.55 18.74 -12.12
C ALA A 356 6.75 19.84 -11.41
N GLU A 357 5.97 20.62 -12.15
CA GLU A 357 5.06 21.62 -11.60
C GLU A 357 3.97 20.98 -10.74
N PHE A 358 3.44 19.84 -11.18
CA PHE A 358 2.47 19.07 -10.40
C PHE A 358 3.08 18.53 -9.10
N PHE A 359 4.33 18.07 -9.14
CA PHE A 359 5.08 17.68 -7.95
C PHE A 359 5.24 18.83 -6.96
N GLU A 360 5.66 20.02 -7.41
CA GLU A 360 5.78 21.18 -6.53
C GLU A 360 4.42 21.66 -5.99
N PHE A 361 3.35 21.57 -6.78
CA PHE A 361 2.00 21.84 -6.31
C PHE A 361 1.57 20.91 -5.17
N VAL A 362 1.69 19.59 -5.35
CA VAL A 362 1.31 18.61 -4.31
C VAL A 362 2.19 18.73 -3.08
N LYS A 363 3.49 19.00 -3.27
CA LYS A 363 4.44 19.25 -2.19
C LYS A 363 4.06 20.44 -1.34
N LYS A 364 3.75 21.60 -1.95
CA LYS A 364 3.26 22.79 -1.23
C LYS A 364 1.98 22.50 -0.44
N LYS A 365 1.03 21.77 -1.03
CA LYS A 365 -0.23 21.40 -0.36
C LYS A 365 0.01 20.51 0.87
N LYS A 366 1.03 19.65 0.84
CA LYS A 366 1.43 18.84 2.00
C LYS A 366 2.18 19.62 3.07
N GLU A 367 2.94 20.64 2.68
CA GLU A 367 3.74 21.47 3.59
C GLU A 367 2.90 22.55 4.31
N VAL A 368 1.76 22.96 3.75
CA VAL A 368 0.78 23.84 4.41
C VAL A 368 -0.24 22.97 5.15
N PRO A 369 -0.21 22.87 6.49
CA PRO A 369 -1.25 22.17 7.23
C PRO A 369 -2.57 22.91 6.99
N SER A 370 -3.62 22.18 6.64
CA SER A 370 -4.98 22.69 6.52
C SER A 370 -5.41 23.37 7.83
N LEU A 371 -5.32 24.70 7.87
CA LEU A 371 -5.82 25.58 8.94
C LEU A 371 -7.34 25.77 8.89
N GLU A 372 -8.04 25.08 7.98
CA GLU A 372 -9.50 25.13 7.86
C GLU A 372 -10.08 23.72 7.97
N ALA A 373 -10.14 23.21 9.21
CA ALA A 373 -11.14 22.25 9.63
C ALA A 373 -11.86 22.90 10.81
N GLY A 374 -12.86 23.72 10.50
CA GLY A 374 -13.76 24.33 11.46
C GLY A 374 -14.55 23.26 12.22
N GLU A 375 -14.83 23.58 13.48
CA GLU A 375 -15.54 22.79 14.46
C GLU A 375 -16.85 22.19 13.92
N GLY A 376 -17.01 20.87 14.10
CA GLY A 376 -18.28 20.17 13.94
C GLY A 376 -18.19 18.80 13.28
N ASP A 377 -17.63 17.80 13.97
CA ASP A 377 -18.33 16.52 14.17
C ASP A 377 -17.57 15.64 15.17
N THR A 378 -18.13 15.46 16.36
CA THR A 378 -17.75 14.42 17.30
C THR A 378 -18.63 13.21 17.06
N SER A 379 -18.18 12.22 16.29
CA SER A 379 -18.50 10.79 16.53
C SER A 379 -17.73 9.84 15.59
N CYS A 380 -17.46 8.63 16.11
CA CYS A 380 -17.05 7.42 15.41
C CYS A 380 -15.58 7.29 14.94
N ARG A 381 -14.68 7.05 15.90
CA ARG A 381 -13.61 6.05 15.70
C ARG A 381 -14.25 4.66 15.64
N PRO A 382 -14.09 3.85 14.58
CA PRO A 382 -14.36 2.43 14.70
C PRO A 382 -13.23 1.83 15.54
N GLN A 383 -13.52 1.54 16.82
CA GLN A 383 -12.71 0.57 17.56
C GLN A 383 -12.92 -0.78 16.88
N VAL A 384 -11.91 -1.29 16.20
CA VAL A 384 -11.86 -2.69 15.80
C VAL A 384 -11.72 -3.50 17.09
N LEU A 385 -12.86 -3.95 17.61
CA LEU A 385 -12.94 -4.98 18.65
C LEU A 385 -12.54 -6.30 18.01
N LEU A 386 -11.29 -6.72 18.23
CA LEU A 386 -10.91 -8.13 18.06
C LEU A 386 -11.78 -8.96 19.01
N PRO A 387 -12.48 -10.01 18.55
CA PRO A 387 -13.23 -10.87 19.43
C PRO A 387 -12.26 -11.58 20.37
N GLN A 388 -12.35 -11.25 21.67
CA GLN A 388 -11.82 -12.12 22.71
C GLN A 388 -12.72 -13.36 22.78
N ASN A 389 -12.08 -14.53 22.71
CA ASN A 389 -12.64 -15.88 22.91
C ASN A 389 -13.38 -16.49 21.70
N GLY A 390 -12.63 -17.29 20.93
CA GLY A 390 -12.90 -18.73 20.80
C GLY A 390 -14.19 -19.25 20.16
N GLU A 391 -15.03 -18.46 19.50
CA GLU A 391 -16.24 -18.99 18.83
C GLU A 391 -16.40 -18.50 17.37
N LEU A 392 -16.61 -19.46 16.46
CA LEU A 392 -16.74 -19.28 15.01
C LEU A 392 -18.16 -18.79 14.67
N TRP A 393 -18.29 -17.65 14.00
CA TRP A 393 -19.57 -17.04 13.62
C TRP A 393 -20.15 -17.65 12.33
N VAL A 394 -21.46 -17.95 12.33
CA VAL A 394 -22.27 -18.27 11.12
C VAL A 394 -23.64 -17.59 11.25
N PRO A 395 -24.15 -16.83 10.25
CA PRO A 395 -25.48 -16.24 10.32
C PRO A 395 -26.56 -17.24 9.86
N ASP A 396 -27.64 -17.33 10.66
CA ASP A 396 -28.92 -18.02 10.43
C ASP A 396 -28.92 -19.56 10.28
N GLY A 397 -29.04 -20.25 11.43
CA GLY A 397 -29.58 -21.62 11.47
C GLY A 397 -29.07 -22.49 12.64
N LYS A 398 -30.02 -22.98 13.44
CA LYS A 398 -29.96 -23.97 14.55
C LYS A 398 -28.58 -24.55 14.95
N HIS A 399 -28.25 -24.38 16.23
CA HIS A 399 -27.10 -24.95 16.95
C HIS A 399 -26.65 -26.34 16.47
N PHE A 400 -25.38 -26.45 16.12
CA PHE A 400 -24.69 -27.73 15.97
C PHE A 400 -24.75 -28.51 17.30
N PRO A 401 -25.19 -29.77 17.33
CA PRO A 401 -25.14 -30.56 18.55
C PRO A 401 -23.67 -30.90 18.90
N GLU A 402 -23.28 -30.64 20.15
CA GLU A 402 -21.95 -30.92 20.75
C GLU A 402 -21.46 -32.38 20.61
N SER A 403 -22.31 -33.31 20.16
CA SER A 403 -21.94 -34.70 19.89
C SER A 403 -21.11 -34.89 18.62
N ALA A 404 -21.08 -33.92 17.70
CA ALA A 404 -20.30 -34.01 16.45
C ALA A 404 -18.82 -33.60 16.62
N LEU A 405 -18.45 -32.94 17.73
CA LEU A 405 -17.07 -32.50 18.02
C LEU A 405 -16.25 -33.55 18.78
N LYS A 406 -16.83 -34.70 19.13
CA LYS A 406 -16.13 -35.78 19.87
C LYS A 406 -15.49 -36.86 18.99
N SER A 407 -15.47 -36.73 17.65
CA SER A 407 -14.86 -37.76 16.78
C SER A 407 -13.61 -37.33 16.01
N LEU A 408 -13.05 -36.14 16.26
CA LEU A 408 -11.82 -35.69 15.63
C LEU A 408 -10.70 -35.56 16.66
N ASP A 409 -10.25 -36.70 17.19
CA ASP A 409 -8.95 -36.86 17.86
C ASP A 409 -7.83 -36.59 16.83
N PHE A 410 -7.48 -35.32 16.63
CA PHE A 410 -6.32 -34.88 15.85
C PHE A 410 -4.99 -35.09 16.57
N SER A 411 -4.97 -35.81 17.70
CA SER A 411 -3.77 -36.21 18.43
C SER A 411 -3.46 -37.70 18.27
N ARG A 412 -3.38 -38.22 17.04
CA ARG A 412 -2.75 -39.54 16.82
C ARG A 412 -2.17 -39.81 15.42
N ALA A 413 -1.92 -38.80 14.59
CA ALA A 413 -1.40 -38.99 13.23
C ALA A 413 0.04 -38.49 12.97
N MET A 414 0.82 -38.18 14.02
CA MET A 414 2.22 -37.72 13.87
C MET A 414 3.21 -38.49 14.76
N SER A 415 3.08 -39.82 14.83
CA SER A 415 4.01 -40.70 15.57
C SER A 415 4.39 -41.99 14.83
N PHE A 416 4.25 -42.03 13.50
CA PHE A 416 4.77 -43.15 12.68
C PHE A 416 5.32 -42.65 11.35
N MET A 417 6.38 -41.84 11.39
CA MET A 417 7.37 -41.72 10.31
C MET A 417 8.72 -41.32 10.90
N SER A 418 9.26 -42.20 11.74
CA SER A 418 10.69 -42.25 12.03
C SER A 418 11.02 -43.70 12.36
N GLY A 419 11.48 -44.40 11.33
CA GLY A 419 11.92 -45.78 11.30
C GLY A 419 12.59 -46.03 9.95
#